data_AF-A0A8T9QA40-F1
#
_entry.id   AF-A0A8T9QA40-F1
#
_cell.length_a   1.000
_cell.length_b   1.000
_cell.length_c   1.000
_cell.angle_alpha   90.00
_cell.angle_beta   90.00
_cell.angle_gamma   90.00
#
_symmetry.space_group_name_H-M   'P 1'
#
loop_
_entity.id
_entity.type
_entity.pdbx_description
1 polymer ?
#
loop_
_entity_poly.entity_id
_entity_poly.type
_entity_poly.pdbx_seq_one_letter_code
_entity_poly.pdbx_strand_id
1 'polypeptide(L)'
;MLYSLLLKSPRVFLTVALTVSLAGLTSEVRAQRPAAAERPTDFLDPAFHRQRRELLRQALPARSVAVFFAAPVRNRANDVDFIYHQDPDFYYLTGYTEPHAVLVLFKEPQTIGGQSGVTEALFTQPRDPQRESWTGRRLGAEGQSSNSSCNTRPTTKLLLSRVLSGPTSVRCSSWTCPPMCATNPGTRPTSTTS
;
A
#
# COMPACT_ATOMS: atom_id res chain seq x y z
N MET A 1 -2.16 63.17 19.92
CA MET A 1 -1.28 64.18 19.29
C MET A 1 0.21 63.85 19.51
N LEU A 2 0.69 62.66 19.12
CA LEU A 2 2.11 62.29 19.25
C LEU A 2 2.76 61.71 17.98
N TYR A 3 2.02 61.47 16.90
CA TYR A 3 2.56 60.82 15.68
C TYR A 3 2.88 61.76 14.50
N SER A 4 2.52 63.06 14.57
CA SER A 4 2.72 63.99 13.44
C SER A 4 4.09 64.70 13.40
N LEU A 5 4.99 64.46 14.35
CA LEU A 5 6.27 65.19 14.45
C LEU A 5 7.52 64.35 14.06
N LEU A 6 7.36 63.07 13.74
CA LEU A 6 8.48 62.15 13.50
C LEU A 6 8.87 61.96 12.01
N LEU A 7 8.16 62.61 11.08
CA LEU A 7 8.37 62.44 9.61
C LEU A 7 9.11 63.61 8.93
N LYS A 8 9.64 64.58 9.68
CA LYS A 8 10.23 65.80 9.10
C LYS A 8 11.77 65.84 9.10
N SER A 9 12.42 64.69 9.30
CA SER A 9 13.88 64.57 9.21
C SER A 9 14.26 63.60 8.09
N PRO A 10 15.13 64.00 7.13
CA PRO A 10 15.51 63.15 6.00
C PRO A 10 16.28 61.89 6.43
N ARG A 11 16.79 61.86 7.67
CA ARG A 11 17.49 60.71 8.26
C ARG A 11 16.53 59.61 8.76
N VAL A 12 15.32 59.94 9.19
CA VAL A 12 14.32 58.96 9.67
C VAL A 12 13.59 58.31 8.49
N PHE A 13 13.43 59.03 7.38
CA PHE A 13 12.91 58.45 6.13
C PHE A 13 13.81 57.36 5.56
N LEU A 14 15.14 57.55 5.62
CA LEU A 14 16.10 56.56 5.10
C LEU A 14 16.10 55.26 5.93
N THR A 15 15.99 55.37 7.26
CA THR A 15 15.97 54.18 8.14
C THR A 15 14.65 53.43 8.07
N VAL A 16 13.51 54.13 7.96
CA VAL A 16 12.19 53.49 7.76
C VAL A 16 12.08 52.82 6.38
N ALA A 17 12.64 53.41 5.32
CA ALA A 17 12.65 52.80 4.00
C ALA A 17 13.56 51.54 3.94
N LEU A 18 14.68 51.54 4.67
CA LEU A 18 15.59 50.40 4.74
C LEU A 18 14.99 49.21 5.51
N THR A 19 14.23 49.47 6.59
CA THR A 19 13.56 48.40 7.36
C THR A 19 12.35 47.82 6.63
N VAL A 20 11.59 48.62 5.87
CA VAL A 20 10.47 48.14 5.05
C VAL A 20 10.95 47.26 3.89
N SER A 21 12.12 47.55 3.30
CA SER A 21 12.69 46.74 2.21
C SER A 21 13.20 45.38 2.68
N LEU A 22 13.64 45.24 3.93
CA LEU A 22 14.12 43.97 4.49
C LEU A 22 12.99 43.00 4.86
N ALA A 23 11.75 43.48 5.01
CA ALA A 23 10.57 42.66 5.32
C ALA A 23 9.83 42.13 4.06
N GLY A 24 10.22 42.57 2.85
CA GLY A 24 9.54 42.22 1.59
C GLY A 24 10.02 40.94 0.90
N LEU A 25 10.97 40.21 1.49
CA LEU A 25 11.55 38.99 0.91
C LEU A 25 11.19 37.74 1.74
N THR A 26 9.93 37.59 2.12
CA THR A 26 9.39 36.24 2.33
C THR A 26 8.93 35.74 0.97
N SER A 27 9.87 35.20 0.20
CA SER A 27 9.53 34.33 -0.91
C SER A 27 8.71 33.19 -0.34
N GLU A 28 7.40 33.23 -0.53
CA GLU A 28 6.56 32.06 -0.43
C GLU A 28 7.01 31.13 -1.54
N VAL A 29 8.05 30.32 -1.26
CA VAL A 29 8.29 29.10 -2.01
C VAL A 29 7.07 28.26 -1.74
N ARG A 30 6.06 28.47 -2.57
CA ARG A 30 4.88 27.64 -2.67
C ARG A 30 5.43 26.25 -2.90
N ALA A 31 5.48 25.46 -1.83
CA ALA A 31 5.80 24.05 -1.91
C ALA A 31 4.94 23.54 -3.06
N GLN A 32 5.60 23.18 -4.16
CA GLN A 32 4.94 22.50 -5.26
C GLN A 32 4.41 21.24 -4.60
N ARG A 33 3.11 21.28 -4.26
CA ARG A 33 2.39 20.13 -3.75
C ARG A 33 2.72 19.04 -4.76
N PRO A 34 3.43 17.97 -4.38
CA PRO A 34 3.87 16.96 -5.34
C PRO A 34 2.60 16.56 -6.06
N ALA A 35 2.61 16.66 -7.40
CA ALA A 35 1.47 16.39 -8.24
C ALA A 35 0.83 15.11 -7.71
N ALA A 36 -0.26 15.26 -6.95
CA ALA A 36 -1.07 14.14 -6.55
C ALA A 36 -1.55 13.68 -7.91
N ALA A 37 -0.92 12.60 -8.40
CA ALA A 37 -1.18 12.05 -9.73
C ALA A 37 -2.68 12.15 -9.93
N GLU A 38 -3.11 13.00 -10.86
CA GLU A 38 -4.51 13.26 -11.10
C GLU A 38 -5.03 11.95 -11.67
N ARG A 39 -5.45 11.06 -10.76
CA ARG A 39 -5.84 9.71 -11.11
C ARG A 39 -7.07 9.89 -11.98
N PRO A 40 -7.11 9.28 -13.17
CA PRO A 40 -8.33 9.22 -13.95
C PRO A 40 -9.51 8.88 -13.05
N THR A 41 -10.61 9.62 -13.19
CA THR A 41 -11.82 9.51 -12.35
C THR A 41 -12.48 8.14 -12.41
N ASP A 42 -12.01 7.27 -13.32
CA ASP A 42 -12.54 5.94 -13.59
C ASP A 42 -11.97 4.84 -12.67
N PHE A 43 -10.98 5.16 -11.84
CA PHE A 43 -10.41 4.21 -10.89
C PHE A 43 -11.30 4.02 -9.65
N LEU A 44 -11.31 2.80 -9.11
CA LEU A 44 -12.01 2.48 -7.87
C LEU A 44 -11.39 3.22 -6.68
N ASP A 45 -12.23 3.84 -5.85
CA ASP A 45 -11.79 4.57 -4.65
C ASP A 45 -11.17 3.60 -3.62
N PRO A 46 -10.05 3.94 -2.96
CA PRO A 46 -9.56 3.22 -1.78
C PRO A 46 -10.62 2.85 -0.75
N ALA A 47 -11.63 3.72 -0.54
CA ALA A 47 -12.75 3.44 0.36
C ALA A 47 -13.61 2.25 -0.10
N PHE A 48 -13.82 2.11 -1.42
CA PHE A 48 -14.54 0.98 -2.02
C PHE A 48 -13.85 -0.33 -1.66
N HIS A 49 -12.53 -0.42 -1.87
CA HIS A 49 -11.76 -1.62 -1.56
C HIS A 49 -11.84 -1.99 -0.08
N ARG A 50 -11.77 -1.00 0.82
CA ARG A 50 -11.92 -1.21 2.27
C ARG A 50 -13.27 -1.84 2.61
N GLN A 51 -14.35 -1.30 2.05
CA GLN A 51 -15.70 -1.82 2.29
C GLN A 51 -15.84 -3.27 1.83
N ARG A 52 -15.24 -3.64 0.68
CA ARG A 52 -15.26 -5.02 0.19
C ARG A 52 -14.51 -5.99 1.08
N ARG A 53 -13.34 -5.61 1.60
CA ARG A 53 -12.60 -6.44 2.57
C ARG A 53 -13.37 -6.63 3.87
N GLU A 54 -14.08 -5.61 4.33
CA GLU A 54 -14.93 -5.70 5.53
C GLU A 54 -16.12 -6.66 5.33
N LEU A 55 -16.82 -6.56 4.19
CA LEU A 55 -17.90 -7.50 3.85
C LEU A 55 -17.40 -8.94 3.77
N LEU A 56 -16.23 -9.15 3.16
CA LEU A 56 -15.61 -10.47 3.07
C LEU A 56 -15.26 -11.00 4.47
N ARG A 57 -14.70 -10.14 5.34
CA ARG A 57 -14.39 -10.49 6.73
C ARG A 57 -15.65 -10.86 7.52
N GLN A 58 -16.79 -10.23 7.27
CA GLN A 58 -18.07 -10.58 7.90
C GLN A 58 -18.55 -11.97 7.46
N ALA A 59 -18.38 -12.31 6.18
CA ALA A 59 -18.76 -13.61 5.62
C ALA A 59 -17.85 -14.78 6.06
N LEU A 60 -16.62 -14.50 6.53
CA LEU A 60 -15.70 -15.54 6.99
C LEU A 60 -16.17 -16.24 8.27
N PRO A 61 -16.00 -17.58 8.37
CA PRO A 61 -16.27 -18.32 9.60
C PRO A 61 -15.32 -17.93 10.73
N ALA A 62 -15.72 -18.18 11.98
CA ALA A 62 -14.89 -17.91 13.15
C ALA A 62 -13.53 -18.62 13.06
N ARG A 63 -12.47 -18.00 13.60
CA ARG A 63 -11.08 -18.55 13.58
C ARG A 63 -10.54 -18.94 12.20
N SER A 64 -10.98 -18.27 11.15
CA SER A 64 -10.49 -18.49 9.79
C SER A 64 -9.65 -17.33 9.26
N VAL A 65 -8.81 -17.66 8.29
CA VAL A 65 -7.96 -16.71 7.55
C VAL A 65 -8.16 -16.93 6.06
N ALA A 66 -8.39 -15.82 5.34
CA ALA A 66 -8.44 -15.82 3.89
C ALA A 66 -7.14 -15.28 3.34
N VAL A 67 -6.56 -15.99 2.37
CA VAL A 67 -5.30 -15.63 1.73
C VAL A 67 -5.53 -15.50 0.23
N PHE A 68 -5.19 -14.33 -0.30
CA PHE A 68 -5.27 -14.01 -1.73
C PHE A 68 -3.86 -13.74 -2.24
N PHE A 69 -3.49 -14.42 -3.31
CA PHE A 69 -2.19 -14.25 -3.96
C PHE A 69 -2.34 -13.35 -5.18
N ALA A 70 -1.35 -12.49 -5.42
CA ALA A 70 -1.20 -11.83 -6.70
C ALA A 70 -0.91 -12.85 -7.80
N ALA A 71 -1.26 -12.50 -9.04
CA ALA A 71 -0.93 -13.32 -10.18
C ALA A 71 0.60 -13.47 -10.32
N PRO A 72 1.11 -14.66 -10.68
CA PRO A 72 2.52 -14.81 -11.01
C PRO A 72 2.81 -14.23 -12.40
N VAL A 73 4.01 -13.67 -12.58
CA VAL A 73 4.52 -13.32 -13.92
C VAL A 73 4.67 -14.61 -14.72
N ARG A 74 4.20 -14.59 -15.98
CA ARG A 74 4.23 -15.75 -16.88
C ARG A 74 5.25 -15.50 -17.99
N ASN A 75 6.17 -16.44 -18.14
CA ASN A 75 7.12 -16.43 -19.25
C ASN A 75 6.39 -16.81 -20.54
N ARG A 76 6.62 -16.03 -21.61
CA ARG A 76 6.15 -16.33 -22.96
C ARG A 76 7.16 -17.20 -23.70
N ALA A 77 8.42 -16.79 -23.73
CA ALA A 77 9.52 -17.52 -24.34
C ALA A 77 10.87 -16.93 -23.86
N ASN A 78 11.82 -17.81 -23.51
CA ASN A 78 13.17 -17.43 -23.05
C ASN A 78 13.14 -16.37 -21.94
N ASP A 79 13.56 -15.14 -22.26
CA ASP A 79 13.68 -13.95 -21.41
C ASP A 79 12.50 -12.97 -21.58
N VAL A 80 11.49 -13.33 -22.38
CA VAL A 80 10.33 -12.48 -22.66
C VAL A 80 9.12 -12.94 -21.86
N ASP A 81 8.66 -12.08 -20.96
CA ASP A 81 7.43 -12.29 -20.19
C ASP A 81 6.18 -11.78 -20.92
N PHE A 82 5.02 -12.34 -20.57
CA PHE A 82 3.73 -11.76 -20.97
C PHE A 82 3.47 -10.43 -20.27
N ILE A 83 2.59 -9.62 -20.87
CA ILE A 83 2.05 -8.43 -20.21
C ILE A 83 1.37 -8.89 -18.91
N TYR A 84 1.75 -8.24 -17.82
CA TYR A 84 1.24 -8.60 -16.51
C TYR A 84 -0.24 -8.27 -16.38
N HIS A 85 -1.03 -9.28 -16.04
CA HIS A 85 -2.44 -9.12 -15.70
C HIS A 85 -2.66 -9.68 -14.29
N GLN A 86 -3.19 -8.83 -13.42
CA GLN A 86 -3.45 -9.19 -12.04
C GLN A 86 -4.65 -10.15 -11.93
N ASP A 87 -4.64 -10.97 -10.89
CA ASP A 87 -5.81 -11.75 -10.51
C ASP A 87 -6.99 -10.81 -10.18
N PRO A 88 -8.17 -11.02 -10.80
CA PRO A 88 -9.29 -10.07 -10.69
C PRO A 88 -9.81 -9.97 -9.25
N ASP A 89 -9.85 -11.05 -8.49
CA ASP A 89 -10.32 -11.04 -7.10
C ASP A 89 -9.34 -10.26 -6.22
N PHE A 90 -8.04 -10.50 -6.42
CA PHE A 90 -7.00 -9.77 -5.72
C PHE A 90 -7.04 -8.27 -6.04
N TYR A 91 -7.18 -7.91 -7.32
CA TYR A 91 -7.28 -6.51 -7.75
C TYR A 91 -8.55 -5.85 -7.18
N TYR A 92 -9.68 -6.55 -7.18
CA TYR A 92 -10.94 -6.03 -6.65
C TYR A 92 -10.87 -5.70 -5.15
N LEU A 93 -10.12 -6.49 -4.38
CA LEU A 93 -10.00 -6.28 -2.93
C LEU A 93 -8.93 -5.25 -2.54
N THR A 94 -7.91 -5.04 -3.37
CA THR A 94 -6.72 -4.24 -2.99
C THR A 94 -6.46 -3.04 -3.87
N GLY A 95 -6.88 -3.07 -5.14
CA GLY A 95 -6.47 -2.14 -6.19
C GLY A 95 -4.99 -2.25 -6.57
N TYR A 96 -4.28 -3.29 -6.13
CA TYR A 96 -2.84 -3.44 -6.32
C TYR A 96 -2.50 -4.18 -7.62
N THR A 97 -1.61 -3.59 -8.42
CA THR A 97 -1.33 -4.03 -9.79
C THR A 97 0.05 -4.67 -9.98
N GLU A 98 0.86 -4.80 -8.93
CA GLU A 98 2.20 -5.38 -9.04
C GLU A 98 2.20 -6.89 -8.72
N PRO A 99 3.14 -7.65 -9.31
CA PRO A 99 3.30 -9.07 -9.02
C PRO A 99 3.85 -9.34 -7.63
N HIS A 100 3.73 -10.61 -7.21
CA HIS A 100 4.33 -11.13 -5.98
C HIS A 100 3.92 -10.40 -4.70
N ALA A 101 2.62 -10.13 -4.57
CA ALA A 101 2.01 -9.69 -3.33
C ALA A 101 1.03 -10.73 -2.77
N VAL A 102 0.77 -10.63 -1.47
CA VAL A 102 -0.16 -11.52 -0.76
C VAL A 102 -1.03 -10.69 0.17
N LEU A 103 -2.34 -10.79 0.03
CA LEU A 103 -3.30 -10.22 0.97
C LEU A 103 -3.72 -11.31 1.95
N VAL A 104 -3.61 -11.01 3.24
CA VAL A 104 -4.08 -11.88 4.32
C VAL A 104 -5.16 -11.14 5.09
N LEU A 105 -6.33 -11.76 5.19
CA LEU A 105 -7.47 -11.26 5.94
C LEU A 105 -7.77 -12.20 7.12
N PHE A 106 -7.81 -11.63 8.31
CA PHE A 106 -8.11 -12.36 9.55
C PHE A 106 -9.53 -12.05 9.97
N LYS A 107 -10.31 -13.09 10.31
CA LYS A 107 -11.62 -12.90 10.93
C LYS A 107 -11.49 -12.21 12.29
N GLU A 108 -10.58 -12.72 13.10
CA GLU A 108 -10.27 -12.26 14.45
C GLU A 108 -8.96 -11.48 14.44
N PRO A 109 -8.86 -10.37 15.19
CA PRO A 109 -7.65 -9.57 15.25
C PRO A 109 -6.46 -10.40 15.72
N GLN A 110 -5.35 -10.36 14.98
CA GLN A 110 -4.13 -11.07 15.30
C GLN A 110 -2.99 -10.11 15.65
N THR A 111 -1.97 -10.61 16.34
CA THR A 111 -0.75 -9.86 16.63
C THR A 111 0.32 -10.20 15.61
N ILE A 112 0.70 -9.22 14.78
CA ILE A 112 1.67 -9.40 13.68
C ILE A 112 2.78 -8.38 13.83
N GLY A 113 4.03 -8.86 13.94
CA GLY A 113 5.20 -7.99 14.03
C GLY A 113 5.16 -7.01 15.22
N GLY A 114 4.62 -7.45 16.36
CA GLY A 114 4.54 -6.63 17.58
C GLY A 114 3.34 -5.68 17.66
N GLN A 115 2.53 -5.59 16.60
CA GLN A 115 1.28 -4.82 16.61
C GLN A 115 0.09 -5.75 16.86
N SER A 116 -0.63 -5.52 17.95
CA SER A 116 -1.88 -6.21 18.27
C SER A 116 -3.06 -5.55 17.56
N GLY A 117 -4.09 -6.33 17.21
CA GLY A 117 -5.31 -5.78 16.59
C GLY A 117 -5.31 -5.76 15.06
N VAL A 118 -4.40 -6.48 14.40
CA VAL A 118 -4.32 -6.48 12.93
C VAL A 118 -5.39 -7.38 12.34
N THR A 119 -6.28 -6.80 11.54
CA THR A 119 -7.38 -7.51 10.85
C THR A 119 -7.03 -7.85 9.41
N GLU A 120 -6.15 -7.08 8.78
CA GLU A 120 -5.67 -7.29 7.42
C GLU A 120 -4.18 -6.97 7.31
N ALA A 121 -3.48 -7.70 6.44
CA ALA A 121 -2.09 -7.46 6.14
C ALA A 121 -1.84 -7.71 4.65
N LEU A 122 -1.33 -6.70 3.95
CA LEU A 122 -0.89 -6.82 2.57
C LEU A 122 0.64 -6.92 2.55
N PHE A 123 1.17 -8.00 2.00
CA PHE A 123 2.60 -8.21 1.83
C PHE A 123 2.98 -7.84 0.39
N THR A 124 3.89 -6.88 0.23
CA THR A 124 4.39 -6.43 -1.08
C THR A 124 5.89 -6.65 -1.20
N GLN A 125 6.43 -6.63 -2.41
CA GLN A 125 7.88 -6.68 -2.57
C GLN A 125 8.54 -5.41 -1.98
N PRO A 126 9.73 -5.52 -1.38
CA PRO A 126 10.52 -4.35 -1.04
C PRO A 126 10.98 -3.63 -2.32
N ARG A 127 11.26 -2.33 -2.19
CA ARG A 127 11.90 -1.54 -3.24
C ARG A 127 13.36 -1.94 -3.38
N ASP A 128 13.84 -1.99 -4.61
CA ASP A 128 15.23 -2.30 -4.93
C ASP A 128 15.69 -1.38 -6.07
N PRO A 129 16.51 -0.35 -5.78
CA PRO A 129 16.97 0.61 -6.77
C PRO A 129 17.69 -0.01 -7.97
N GLN A 130 18.45 -1.09 -7.75
CA GLN A 130 19.20 -1.75 -8.83
C GLN A 130 18.23 -2.42 -9.81
N ARG A 131 17.17 -3.06 -9.31
CA ARG A 131 16.15 -3.72 -10.13
C ARG A 131 15.19 -2.73 -10.78
N GLU A 132 14.83 -1.66 -10.07
CA GLU A 132 13.91 -0.62 -10.57
C GLU A 132 14.46 0.15 -11.77
N SER A 133 15.79 0.19 -11.91
CA SER A 133 16.44 0.76 -13.09
C SER A 133 16.10 0.01 -14.38
N TRP A 134 15.79 -1.29 -14.28
CA TRP A 134 15.47 -2.16 -15.42
C TRP A 134 13.98 -2.47 -15.54
N THR A 135 13.29 -2.69 -14.41
CA THR A 135 11.87 -3.11 -14.39
C THR A 135 10.89 -1.97 -14.16
N GLY A 136 11.38 -0.74 -13.96
CA GLY A 136 10.57 0.42 -13.59
C GLY A 136 10.37 0.55 -12.08
N ARG A 137 9.83 1.71 -11.67
CA ARG A 137 9.60 2.04 -10.26
C ARG A 137 8.53 1.14 -9.64
N ARG A 138 8.76 0.73 -8.39
CA ARG A 138 7.82 -0.06 -7.59
C ARG A 138 7.16 0.79 -6.51
N LEU A 139 5.89 0.53 -6.23
CA LEU A 139 5.14 1.19 -5.16
C LEU A 139 5.74 0.87 -3.79
N GLY A 140 6.12 -0.39 -3.55
CA GLY A 140 6.62 -0.83 -2.25
C GLY A 140 5.57 -0.70 -1.12
N ALA A 141 5.93 -1.10 0.09
CA ALA A 141 5.01 -1.08 1.23
C ALA A 141 4.56 0.33 1.62
N GLU A 142 5.47 1.31 1.53
CA GLU A 142 5.21 2.71 1.86
C GLU A 142 4.28 3.38 0.84
N GLY A 143 4.56 3.20 -0.46
CA GLY A 143 3.75 3.79 -1.51
C GLY A 143 2.35 3.16 -1.60
N GLN A 144 2.21 1.88 -1.26
CA GLN A 144 0.91 1.25 -1.20
C GLN A 144 0.10 1.70 0.02
N SER A 145 0.75 1.92 1.16
CA SER A 145 0.09 2.44 2.37
C SER A 145 -0.41 3.87 2.20
N SER A 146 0.27 4.69 1.38
CA SER A 146 -0.20 6.04 1.06
C SER A 146 -1.36 6.05 0.05
N ASN A 147 -1.37 5.08 -0.87
CA ASN A 147 -2.34 5.03 -1.97
C ASN A 147 -3.62 4.27 -1.60
N SER A 148 -3.52 3.32 -0.68
CA SER A 148 -4.60 2.45 -0.27
C SER A 148 -4.81 2.53 1.23
N SER A 149 -6.02 2.22 1.68
CA SER A 149 -6.32 2.15 3.10
C SER A 149 -5.81 0.90 3.81
N CYS A 150 -4.94 0.11 3.18
CA CYS A 150 -4.56 -1.22 3.66
C CYS A 150 -3.29 -1.17 4.50
N ASN A 151 -3.25 -1.96 5.59
CA ASN A 151 -2.03 -2.13 6.37
C ASN A 151 -1.02 -2.96 5.55
N THR A 152 -0.08 -2.26 4.92
CA THR A 152 0.90 -2.87 4.03
C THR A 152 2.21 -3.11 4.75
N ARG A 153 2.83 -4.26 4.49
CA ARG A 153 4.09 -4.72 5.07
C ARG A 153 5.02 -5.20 3.98
N PRO A 154 6.34 -5.01 4.13
CA PRO A 154 7.30 -5.62 3.22
C PRO A 154 7.27 -7.15 3.38
N THR A 155 7.35 -7.85 2.26
CA THR A 155 7.45 -9.31 2.22
C THR A 155 8.84 -9.69 2.72
N THR A 156 8.92 -10.11 3.99
CA THR A 156 10.07 -10.83 4.51
C THR A 156 9.67 -12.29 4.68
N LYS A 157 10.54 -13.20 4.21
CA LYS A 157 10.30 -14.65 4.18
C LYS A 157 9.87 -15.22 5.55
N LEU A 158 10.34 -14.60 6.63
CA LEU A 158 10.08 -14.98 8.02
C LEU A 158 8.70 -14.53 8.55
N LEU A 159 8.14 -13.46 8.00
CA LEU A 159 6.87 -12.92 8.49
C LEU A 159 5.68 -13.74 7.97
N LEU A 160 5.75 -14.21 6.72
CA LEU A 160 4.65 -14.96 6.10
C LEU A 160 4.48 -16.36 6.69
N SER A 161 5.58 -17.09 6.95
CA SER A 161 5.53 -18.42 7.57
C SER A 161 4.94 -18.38 8.98
N ARG A 162 5.25 -17.34 9.76
CA ARG A 162 4.73 -17.13 11.11
C ARG A 162 3.24 -16.76 11.12
N VAL A 163 2.77 -16.04 10.11
CA VAL A 163 1.35 -15.71 9.94
C VAL A 163 0.53 -16.96 9.60
N LEU A 164 1.09 -17.84 8.77
CA LEU A 164 0.40 -19.05 8.31
C LEU A 164 0.45 -20.23 9.31
N SER A 165 1.30 -20.18 10.33
CA SER A 165 1.38 -21.24 11.35
C SER A 165 0.35 -21.14 12.48
N GLY A 166 -0.39 -20.03 12.57
CA GLY A 166 -1.38 -19.77 13.63
C GLY A 166 -2.82 -20.24 13.39
N PRO A 167 -3.41 -20.11 12.18
CA PRO A 167 -4.85 -20.34 12.01
C PRO A 167 -5.24 -21.81 11.82
N THR A 168 -6.42 -22.16 12.35
CA THR A 168 -7.01 -23.51 12.27
C THR A 168 -7.58 -23.85 10.88
N SER A 169 -7.87 -22.84 10.05
CA SER A 169 -8.27 -23.04 8.66
C SER A 169 -7.79 -21.89 7.76
N VAL A 170 -7.14 -22.25 6.65
CA VAL A 170 -6.66 -21.32 5.62
C VAL A 170 -7.43 -21.58 4.34
N ARG A 171 -8.20 -20.58 3.87
CA ARG A 171 -8.86 -20.64 2.57
C ARG A 171 -8.05 -19.82 1.57
N CYS A 172 -7.55 -20.48 0.52
CA CYS A 172 -6.85 -19.85 -0.59
C CYS A 172 -7.79 -19.68 -1.78
N SER A 173 -7.73 -18.54 -2.46
CA SER A 173 -8.66 -18.18 -3.53
C SER A 173 -8.39 -18.84 -4.88
N SER A 174 -7.19 -19.39 -5.14
CA SER A 174 -6.87 -19.90 -6.48
C SER A 174 -6.24 -21.30 -6.49
N TRP A 175 -6.48 -22.00 -7.60
CA TRP A 175 -5.91 -23.31 -7.99
C TRP A 175 -4.37 -23.35 -8.02
N THR A 176 -3.71 -22.21 -7.82
CA THR A 176 -2.26 -22.06 -7.72
C THR A 176 -1.82 -21.93 -6.26
N CYS A 177 -2.41 -22.73 -5.37
CA CYS A 177 -1.88 -22.86 -4.01
C CYS A 177 -0.44 -23.36 -4.13
N PRO A 178 0.59 -22.58 -3.72
CA PRO A 178 1.94 -23.12 -3.60
C PRO A 178 1.86 -24.34 -2.68
N PRO A 179 2.68 -25.39 -2.88
CA PRO A 179 2.63 -26.62 -2.06
C PRO A 179 2.81 -26.38 -0.55
N MET A 180 3.18 -25.16 -0.15
CA MET A 180 3.27 -24.70 1.24
C MET A 180 1.92 -24.64 1.99
N CYS A 181 0.77 -24.66 1.32
CA CYS A 181 -0.54 -24.66 1.99
C CYS A 181 -1.10 -26.06 2.26
N ALA A 182 -0.44 -27.13 1.78
CA ALA A 182 -0.84 -28.50 2.06
C ALA A 182 -0.25 -28.98 3.39
N THR A 183 -0.68 -28.39 4.51
CA THR A 183 -0.33 -28.89 5.86
C THR A 183 -1.21 -30.08 6.23
N ASN A 184 -1.00 -31.21 5.59
CA ASN A 184 -1.17 -32.52 6.20
C ASN A 184 -0.51 -33.62 5.35
N PRO A 185 0.55 -34.30 5.82
CA PRO A 185 1.16 -35.43 5.11
C PRO A 185 0.31 -36.72 5.22
N GLY A 186 -1.01 -36.62 5.01
CA GLY A 186 -1.92 -37.76 5.22
C GLY A 186 -3.28 -37.70 4.53
N THR A 187 -3.69 -36.59 3.92
CA THR A 187 -5.01 -36.52 3.24
C THR A 187 -4.84 -36.11 1.78
N ARG A 188 -5.08 -37.07 0.88
CA ARG A 188 -5.23 -36.81 -0.56
C ARG A 188 -6.44 -35.89 -0.74
N PRO A 189 -6.30 -34.70 -1.35
CA PRO A 189 -7.46 -33.85 -1.62
C PRO A 189 -8.33 -34.54 -2.68
N THR A 190 -9.52 -35.00 -2.27
CA THR A 190 -10.57 -35.37 -3.22
C THR A 190 -11.14 -34.08 -3.80
N SER A 191 -10.80 -33.79 -5.05
CA SER A 191 -11.47 -32.75 -5.83
C SER A 191 -12.94 -33.14 -5.99
N THR A 192 -13.83 -32.51 -5.22
CA THR A 192 -15.25 -32.51 -5.52
C THR A 192 -15.55 -31.18 -6.18
N THR A 193 -15.73 -31.24 -7.50
CA THR A 193 -16.31 -30.16 -8.28
C THR A 193 -17.81 -30.15 -8.02
N SER A 194 -18.30 -29.03 -7.50
CA SER A 194 -19.70 -28.60 -7.57
C SER A 194 -19.73 -27.09 -7.61
#